data_AF-M2XA24-F1
#
_entry.id   AF-M2XA24-F1
#
_cell.length_a   1.000
_cell.length_b   1.000
_cell.length_c   1.000
_cell.angle_alpha   90.00
_cell.angle_beta   90.00
_cell.angle_gamma   90.00
#
_symmetry.space_group_name_H-M   'P 1'
#
loop_
_entity.id
_entity.type
_entity.pdbx_description
1 polymer ?
#
loop_
_entity_poly.entity_id
_entity_poly.type
_entity_poly.pdbx_seq_one_letter_code
_entity_poly.pdbx_strand_id
1 'polypeptide(L)'
;MSSSTQGAERLLEWESTLVKDLRSLRFPPPVSYQYSPLEYAWPLHQEYVRRYFLPTARILFVGMNPGPFGMVQSGIPFGDVTTVKDWFHIRGELRKEALPKQVHPKRPILGLLCPRKEVSGQRFWGWARQGWTTSENFFSWAFVYNYCPLSFMSSSGKNITPDQLRGKSQSELLDRCNICLLQLVDWMRPVFVFGLGKFSYQVCCDVIGHICAVGMLPHPSPANPKSSRYWSQWSTVANDIREQCRQQNIHIELPY
;
A
#
# COMPACT_ATOMS: atom_id res chain seq x y z
N MET A 1 24.31 8.10 -10.58
CA MET A 1 23.34 7.45 -9.66
C MET A 1 23.01 6.08 -10.23
N SER A 2 22.89 5.03 -9.40
CA SER A 2 22.43 3.72 -9.88
C SER A 2 20.97 3.77 -10.35
N SER A 3 20.56 2.84 -11.21
CA SER A 3 19.17 2.71 -11.68
C SER A 3 18.17 2.59 -10.52
N SER A 4 18.56 1.94 -9.42
CA SER A 4 17.76 1.83 -8.20
C SER A 4 17.51 3.19 -7.52
N THR A 5 18.56 4.00 -7.33
CA THR A 5 18.42 5.34 -6.74
C THR A 5 17.57 6.24 -7.63
N GLN A 6 17.70 6.13 -8.96
CA GLN A 6 16.89 6.90 -9.89
C GLN A 6 15.39 6.53 -9.82
N GLY A 7 15.08 5.23 -9.65
CA GLY A 7 13.70 4.76 -9.48
C GLY A 7 13.04 5.26 -8.22
N ALA A 8 13.74 5.12 -7.10
CA ALA A 8 13.23 5.56 -5.81
C ALA A 8 12.88 7.06 -5.80
N GLU A 9 13.78 7.92 -6.31
CA GLU A 9 13.49 9.35 -6.35
C GLU A 9 12.31 9.69 -7.29
N ARG A 10 12.17 8.99 -8.42
CA ARG A 10 11.01 9.17 -9.32
C ARG A 10 9.68 8.83 -8.64
N LEU A 11 9.62 7.69 -7.95
CA LEU A 11 8.40 7.30 -7.22
C LEU A 11 8.06 8.35 -6.15
N LEU A 12 9.05 8.79 -5.39
CA LEU A 12 8.86 9.83 -4.37
C LEU A 12 8.41 11.17 -4.97
N GLU A 13 8.90 11.54 -6.16
CA GLU A 13 8.44 12.74 -6.89
C GLU A 13 6.98 12.62 -7.34
N TRP A 14 6.57 11.46 -7.88
CA TRP A 14 5.18 11.22 -8.28
C TRP A 14 4.24 11.22 -7.08
N GLU A 15 4.62 10.55 -5.99
CA GLU A 15 3.82 10.54 -4.76
C GLU A 15 3.72 11.93 -4.11
N SER A 16 4.82 12.70 -4.11
CA SER A 16 4.80 14.09 -3.63
C SER A 16 3.86 14.96 -4.48
N THR A 17 3.89 14.79 -5.80
CA THR A 17 2.98 15.46 -6.74
C THR A 17 1.54 15.05 -6.47
N LEU A 18 1.25 13.76 -6.37
CA LEU A 18 -0.06 13.22 -6.05
C LEU A 18 -0.61 13.81 -4.74
N VAL A 19 0.18 13.80 -3.67
CA VAL A 19 -0.22 14.35 -2.36
C VAL A 19 -0.55 15.83 -2.45
N LYS A 20 0.29 16.62 -3.14
CA LYS A 20 0.05 18.05 -3.36
C LYS A 20 -1.26 18.30 -4.11
N ASP A 21 -1.51 17.49 -5.12
CA ASP A 21 -2.70 17.52 -5.96
C ASP A 21 -3.98 17.20 -5.17
N LEU A 22 -3.93 16.13 -4.37
CA LEU A 22 -5.04 15.69 -3.53
C LEU A 22 -5.36 16.68 -2.40
N ARG A 23 -4.41 17.52 -1.97
CA ARG A 23 -4.63 18.55 -0.94
C ARG A 23 -5.69 19.59 -1.34
N SER A 24 -5.85 19.83 -2.64
CA SER A 24 -6.87 20.76 -3.16
C SER A 24 -8.29 20.21 -3.11
N LEU A 25 -8.44 18.87 -3.05
CA LEU A 25 -9.75 18.23 -3.07
C LEU A 25 -10.49 18.47 -1.75
N ARG A 26 -11.82 18.51 -1.84
CA ARG A 26 -12.71 18.61 -0.68
C ARG A 26 -13.70 17.46 -0.74
N PHE A 27 -13.76 16.71 0.34
CA PHE A 27 -14.64 15.55 0.44
C PHE A 27 -15.85 15.93 1.29
N PRO A 28 -17.06 15.92 0.72
CA PRO A 28 -18.27 16.26 1.47
C PRO A 28 -18.60 15.17 2.51
N PRO A 29 -19.58 15.43 3.39
CA PRO A 29 -20.14 14.41 4.26
C PRO A 29 -20.46 13.11 3.49
N PRO A 30 -20.21 11.93 4.09
CA PRO A 30 -19.94 11.70 5.50
C PRO A 30 -18.45 11.83 5.91
N VAL A 31 -17.55 12.28 5.03
CA VAL A 31 -16.14 12.50 5.41
C VAL A 31 -16.06 13.67 6.40
N SER A 32 -15.44 13.43 7.56
CA SER A 32 -15.21 14.46 8.59
C SER A 32 -13.74 14.59 8.95
N TYR A 33 -12.94 13.53 8.74
CA TYR A 33 -11.50 13.54 8.95
C TYR A 33 -10.79 12.91 7.75
N GLN A 34 -9.69 13.51 7.36
CA GLN A 34 -8.79 13.04 6.30
C GLN A 34 -7.36 13.06 6.82
N TYR A 35 -6.67 11.93 6.72
CA TYR A 35 -5.24 11.82 7.00
C TYR A 35 -4.48 11.55 5.71
N SER A 36 -3.29 12.15 5.60
CA SER A 36 -2.35 11.96 4.49
C SER A 36 -1.00 11.53 5.07
N PRO A 37 -0.75 10.22 5.26
CA PRO A 37 0.46 9.73 5.90
C PRO A 37 1.72 10.09 5.10
N LEU A 38 1.62 10.27 3.80
CA LEU A 38 2.72 10.73 2.97
C LEU A 38 3.09 12.22 3.19
N GLU A 39 2.33 12.98 3.98
CA GLU A 39 2.75 14.30 4.45
C GLU A 39 3.56 14.18 5.75
N TYR A 40 2.98 13.56 6.79
CA TYR A 40 3.56 13.56 8.13
C TYR A 40 4.47 12.37 8.44
N ALA A 41 4.31 11.21 7.79
CA ALA A 41 5.18 10.05 7.91
C ALA A 41 6.18 9.95 6.75
N TRP A 42 6.34 11.03 5.98
CA TRP A 42 7.21 11.09 4.80
C TRP A 42 8.65 10.60 5.05
N PRO A 43 9.34 10.94 6.16
CA PRO A 43 10.71 10.43 6.37
C PRO A 43 10.79 8.89 6.42
N LEU A 44 9.80 8.25 7.05
CA LEU A 44 9.72 6.79 7.14
C LEU A 44 9.40 6.18 5.77
N HIS A 45 8.49 6.82 5.03
CA HIS A 45 8.12 6.39 3.69
C HIS A 45 9.28 6.54 2.68
N GLN A 46 10.04 7.64 2.76
CA GLN A 46 11.24 7.83 1.94
C GLN A 46 12.28 6.74 2.17
N GLU A 47 12.52 6.38 3.43
CA GLU A 47 13.43 5.26 3.74
C GLU A 47 12.90 3.94 3.14
N TYR A 48 11.59 3.68 3.26
CA TYR A 48 10.96 2.51 2.67
C TYR A 48 11.16 2.44 1.16
N VAL A 49 10.83 3.52 0.44
CA VAL A 49 10.98 3.56 -1.02
C VAL A 49 12.44 3.47 -1.44
N ARG A 50 13.34 4.25 -0.81
CA ARG A 50 14.78 4.23 -1.16
C ARG A 50 15.44 2.88 -0.90
N ARG A 51 15.03 2.18 0.16
CA ARG A 51 15.59 0.87 0.50
C ARG A 51 15.01 -0.25 -0.36
N TYR A 52 13.71 -0.19 -0.67
CA TYR A 52 12.97 -1.37 -1.15
C TYR A 52 12.33 -1.23 -2.53
N PHE A 53 12.29 -0.04 -3.13
CA PHE A 53 11.85 0.10 -4.53
C PHE A 53 12.99 -0.24 -5.48
N LEU A 54 13.10 -1.54 -5.78
CA LEU A 54 14.20 -2.11 -6.55
C LEU A 54 13.80 -2.42 -8.00
N PRO A 55 14.66 -2.17 -8.99
CA PRO A 55 14.38 -2.49 -10.40
C PRO A 55 14.33 -4.00 -10.68
N THR A 56 14.74 -4.83 -9.72
CA THR A 56 14.67 -6.29 -9.82
C THR A 56 13.29 -6.84 -9.48
N ALA A 57 12.48 -6.09 -8.73
CA ALA A 57 11.16 -6.53 -8.32
C ALA A 57 10.28 -6.80 -9.55
N ARG A 58 9.79 -8.03 -9.66
CA ARG A 58 8.97 -8.51 -10.78
C ARG A 58 7.49 -8.41 -10.48
N ILE A 59 7.10 -8.40 -9.21
CA ILE A 59 5.70 -8.37 -8.79
C ILE A 59 5.38 -7.05 -8.08
N LEU A 60 4.20 -6.49 -8.34
CA LEU A 60 3.66 -5.37 -7.59
C LEU A 60 2.37 -5.78 -6.87
N PHE A 61 2.33 -5.63 -5.55
CA PHE A 61 1.10 -5.75 -4.78
C PHE A 61 0.47 -4.38 -4.56
N VAL A 62 -0.81 -4.23 -4.89
CA VAL A 62 -1.54 -2.97 -4.79
C VAL A 62 -2.66 -3.10 -3.75
N GLY A 63 -2.46 -2.47 -2.59
CA GLY A 63 -3.49 -2.23 -1.59
C GLY A 63 -4.38 -1.03 -1.96
N MET A 64 -5.50 -0.89 -1.26
CA MET A 64 -6.46 0.17 -1.56
C MET A 64 -6.04 1.52 -0.97
N ASN A 65 -5.96 1.62 0.36
CA ASN A 65 -5.61 2.87 1.05
C ASN A 65 -5.14 2.60 2.51
N PRO A 66 -4.50 3.58 3.18
CA PRO A 66 -3.97 3.43 4.53
C PRO A 66 -4.97 2.96 5.59
N GLY A 67 -4.63 1.88 6.27
CA GLY A 67 -5.29 1.45 7.51
C GLY A 67 -4.86 2.29 8.73
N PRO A 68 -5.75 2.50 9.72
CA PRO A 68 -5.57 3.49 10.80
C PRO A 68 -4.42 3.18 11.78
N PHE A 69 -4.00 1.92 11.89
CA PHE A 69 -2.93 1.49 12.81
C PHE A 69 -1.71 0.93 12.08
N GLY A 70 -1.72 0.97 10.74
CA GLY A 70 -0.62 0.53 9.88
C GLY A 70 -0.01 1.74 9.20
N MET A 71 -0.24 1.89 7.89
CA MET A 71 0.30 3.00 7.09
C MET A 71 -0.05 4.40 7.64
N VAL A 72 -1.20 4.60 8.29
CA VAL A 72 -1.51 5.89 8.96
C VAL A 72 -0.48 6.22 10.05
N GLN A 73 0.15 5.24 10.68
CA GLN A 73 1.14 5.44 11.74
C GLN A 73 2.57 5.41 11.18
N SER A 74 2.85 4.54 10.20
CA SER A 74 4.22 4.28 9.74
C SER A 74 4.57 4.92 8.40
N GLY A 75 3.59 5.35 7.60
CA GLY A 75 3.80 5.77 6.22
C GLY A 75 4.03 4.61 5.24
N ILE A 76 4.03 3.35 5.70
CA ILE A 76 4.37 2.19 4.86
C ILE A 76 3.11 1.35 4.57
N PRO A 77 2.86 0.91 3.31
CA PRO A 77 1.73 0.05 2.98
C PRO A 77 1.67 -1.19 3.87
N PHE A 78 0.50 -1.48 4.43
CA PHE A 78 0.31 -2.59 5.39
C PHE A 78 1.29 -2.54 6.60
N GLY A 79 1.93 -1.40 6.85
CA GLY A 79 3.08 -1.28 7.74
C GLY A 79 2.67 -1.19 9.20
N ASP A 80 2.36 -2.32 9.82
CA ASP A 80 2.23 -2.39 11.27
C ASP A 80 3.58 -2.05 11.94
N VAL A 81 3.51 -1.40 13.10
CA VAL A 81 4.70 -0.85 13.78
C VAL A 81 5.75 -1.91 14.09
N THR A 82 5.34 -3.14 14.45
CA THR A 82 6.28 -4.23 14.77
C THR A 82 7.04 -4.65 13.52
N THR A 83 6.34 -4.92 12.40
CA THR A 83 7.00 -5.28 11.14
C THR A 83 7.95 -4.18 10.67
N VAL A 84 7.51 -2.92 10.71
CA VAL A 84 8.32 -1.79 10.24
C VAL A 84 9.64 -1.66 11.02
N LYS A 85 9.59 -1.83 12.35
CA LYS A 85 10.80 -1.71 13.19
C LYS A 85 11.67 -2.96 13.16
N ASP A 86 11.06 -4.13 13.19
CA ASP A 86 11.77 -5.37 13.51
C ASP A 86 12.13 -6.19 12.27
N TRP A 87 11.46 -5.96 11.13
CA TRP A 87 11.75 -6.67 9.88
C TRP A 87 12.18 -5.75 8.73
N PHE A 88 11.63 -4.54 8.63
CA PHE A 88 12.13 -3.53 7.68
C PHE A 88 13.31 -2.72 8.24
N HIS A 89 13.52 -2.79 9.56
CA HIS A 89 14.56 -2.03 10.26
C HIS A 89 14.47 -0.51 9.97
N ILE A 90 13.25 -0.01 9.77
CA ILE A 90 12.98 1.41 9.54
C ILE A 90 12.57 2.05 10.87
N ARG A 91 13.23 3.16 11.19
CA ARG A 91 13.03 3.93 12.42
C ARG A 91 13.04 5.42 12.10
N GLY A 92 12.38 6.20 12.93
CA GLY A 92 12.32 7.64 12.79
C GLY A 92 11.07 8.22 13.44
N GLU A 93 10.94 9.53 13.32
CA GLU A 93 9.81 10.28 13.85
C GLU A 93 8.93 10.82 12.72
N LEU A 94 7.69 11.17 13.09
CA LEU A 94 6.80 11.90 12.20
C LEU A 94 7.20 13.37 12.13
N ARG A 95 6.94 14.00 10.99
CA ARG A 95 6.97 15.46 10.81
C ARG A 95 5.78 16.07 11.55
N LYS A 96 6.02 16.58 12.76
CA LYS A 96 4.97 17.10 13.65
C LYS A 96 4.22 18.27 13.02
N GLU A 97 4.91 19.10 12.26
CA GLU A 97 4.39 20.25 11.51
C GLU A 97 3.46 19.87 10.35
N ALA A 98 3.56 18.64 9.85
CA ALA A 98 2.74 18.13 8.75
C ALA A 98 1.54 17.29 9.24
N LEU A 99 1.38 17.11 10.55
CA LEU A 99 0.22 16.43 11.12
C LEU A 99 -1.08 17.18 10.77
N PRO A 100 -2.20 16.45 10.55
CA PRO A 100 -3.48 17.08 10.28
C PRO A 100 -3.92 17.92 11.48
N LYS A 101 -4.45 19.12 11.20
CA LYS A 101 -4.95 20.04 12.24
C LYS A 101 -6.06 19.44 13.11
N GLN A 102 -6.82 18.51 12.54
CA GLN A 102 -7.89 17.79 13.22
C GLN A 102 -7.56 16.30 13.25
N VAL A 103 -7.44 15.75 14.46
CA VAL A 103 -7.22 14.32 14.71
C VAL A 103 -8.44 13.78 15.41
N HIS A 104 -9.04 12.72 14.87
CA HIS A 104 -10.17 12.06 15.50
C HIS A 104 -9.69 11.36 16.80
N PRO A 105 -10.35 11.55 17.95
CA PRO A 105 -9.89 11.02 19.25
C PRO A 105 -9.69 9.49 19.28
N LYS A 106 -10.56 8.72 18.61
CA LYS A 106 -10.43 7.25 18.48
C LYS A 106 -9.37 6.78 17.48
N ARG A 107 -8.70 7.69 16.79
CA ARG A 107 -7.73 7.42 15.70
C ARG A 107 -6.54 8.37 15.84
N PRO A 108 -5.83 8.33 16.98
CA PRO A 108 -4.65 9.17 17.19
C PRO A 108 -3.53 8.76 16.23
N ILE A 109 -2.69 9.73 15.87
CA ILE A 109 -1.48 9.51 15.08
C ILE A 109 -0.30 9.57 16.06
N LEU A 110 0.29 8.40 16.33
CA LEU A 110 1.33 8.19 17.35
C LEU A 110 2.66 7.77 16.72
N GLY A 111 2.73 7.62 15.40
CA GLY A 111 3.93 7.16 14.72
C GLY A 111 4.28 5.73 15.07
N LEU A 112 5.58 5.44 15.12
CA LEU A 112 6.12 4.12 15.53
C LEU A 112 6.00 3.84 17.04
N LEU A 113 5.28 4.69 17.80
CA LEU A 113 4.88 4.46 19.19
C LEU A 113 3.44 3.92 19.29
N CYS A 114 2.72 3.74 18.18
CA CYS A 114 1.36 3.23 18.21
C CYS A 114 1.34 1.82 18.85
N PRO A 115 0.60 1.60 19.96
CA PRO A 115 0.56 0.29 20.63
C PRO A 115 -0.42 -0.67 19.95
N ARG A 116 -1.22 -0.19 19.00
CA ARG A 116 -2.26 -0.97 18.34
C ARG A 116 -1.68 -1.73 17.16
N LYS A 117 -2.08 -2.99 17.05
CA LYS A 117 -1.73 -3.87 15.93
C LYS A 117 -2.69 -3.65 14.76
N GLU A 118 -2.16 -3.64 13.54
CA GLU A 118 -2.94 -3.62 12.30
C GLU A 118 -3.01 -5.03 11.73
N VAL A 119 -4.15 -5.71 11.91
CA VAL A 119 -4.30 -7.14 11.64
C VAL A 119 -4.03 -7.51 10.18
N SER A 120 -4.43 -6.66 9.23
CA SER A 120 -4.19 -6.94 7.81
C SER A 120 -2.71 -6.86 7.47
N GLY A 121 -2.00 -5.87 8.01
CA GLY A 121 -0.55 -5.75 7.92
C GLY A 121 0.19 -6.93 8.52
N GLN A 122 -0.21 -7.35 9.72
CA GLN A 122 0.38 -8.52 10.38
C GLN A 122 0.19 -9.82 9.59
N ARG A 123 -0.96 -9.97 8.92
CA ARG A 123 -1.22 -11.14 8.08
C ARG A 123 -0.40 -11.09 6.78
N PHE A 124 -0.41 -9.96 6.09
CA PHE A 124 0.33 -9.79 4.85
C PHE A 124 1.84 -9.99 5.07
N TRP A 125 2.42 -9.25 6.00
CA TRP A 125 3.86 -9.34 6.27
C TRP A 125 4.23 -10.60 7.05
N GLY A 126 3.33 -11.13 7.88
CA GLY A 126 3.50 -12.44 8.51
C GLY A 126 3.57 -13.57 7.48
N TRP A 127 2.78 -13.51 6.42
CA TRP A 127 2.89 -14.43 5.28
C TRP A 127 4.24 -14.25 4.55
N ALA A 128 4.62 -13.01 4.23
CA ALA A 128 5.88 -12.74 3.54
C ALA A 128 7.09 -13.28 4.35
N ARG A 129 7.09 -13.13 5.68
CA ARG A 129 8.15 -13.66 6.56
C ARG A 129 8.27 -15.18 6.58
N GLN A 130 7.23 -15.91 6.17
CA GLN A 130 7.32 -17.37 6.04
C GLN A 130 8.10 -17.77 4.79
N GLY A 131 7.96 -17.01 3.70
CA GLY A 131 8.65 -17.31 2.43
C GLY A 131 10.03 -16.68 2.32
N TRP A 132 10.28 -15.56 3.00
CA TRP A 132 11.53 -14.82 2.90
C TRP A 132 12.11 -14.51 4.27
N THR A 133 13.36 -14.94 4.50
CA THR A 133 14.09 -14.73 5.76
C THR A 133 14.25 -13.24 6.10
N THR A 134 14.57 -12.42 5.10
CA THR A 134 14.77 -10.97 5.25
C THR A 134 13.80 -10.20 4.36
N SER A 135 13.54 -8.94 4.73
CA SER A 135 12.70 -8.06 3.91
C SER A 135 13.39 -7.73 2.59
N GLU A 136 14.72 -7.60 2.56
CA GLU A 136 15.50 -7.40 1.35
C GLU A 136 15.27 -8.53 0.33
N ASN A 137 15.19 -9.78 0.79
CA ASN A 137 14.91 -10.92 -0.09
C ASN A 137 13.49 -10.83 -0.69
N PHE A 138 12.49 -10.45 0.11
CA PHE A 138 11.14 -10.18 -0.40
C PHE A 138 11.15 -9.04 -1.43
N PHE A 139 11.81 -7.92 -1.12
CA PHE A 139 11.77 -6.72 -1.96
C PHE A 139 12.62 -6.83 -3.24
N SER A 140 13.58 -7.75 -3.28
CA SER A 140 14.24 -8.12 -4.52
C SER A 140 13.28 -8.74 -5.54
N TRP A 141 12.17 -9.34 -5.06
CA TRP A 141 11.17 -10.05 -5.84
C TRP A 141 9.89 -9.25 -6.08
N ALA A 142 9.40 -8.52 -5.08
CA ALA A 142 8.17 -7.74 -5.17
C ALA A 142 8.23 -6.38 -4.49
N PHE A 143 7.35 -5.47 -4.90
CA PHE A 143 7.10 -4.22 -4.19
C PHE A 143 5.65 -4.12 -3.74
N VAL A 144 5.37 -3.29 -2.73
CA VAL A 144 4.02 -3.12 -2.19
C VAL A 144 3.66 -1.64 -2.19
N TYR A 145 2.50 -1.31 -2.75
CA TYR A 145 2.01 0.04 -2.93
C TYR A 145 0.55 0.15 -2.48
N ASN A 146 0.13 1.33 -2.02
CA ASN A 146 -1.28 1.62 -1.81
C ASN A 146 -1.73 2.58 -2.91
N TYR A 147 -2.78 2.19 -3.63
CA TYR A 147 -3.30 2.98 -4.75
C TYR A 147 -3.69 4.41 -4.35
N CYS A 148 -4.41 4.57 -3.24
CA CYS A 148 -4.77 5.87 -2.69
C CYS A 148 -3.97 6.14 -1.41
N PRO A 149 -3.23 7.25 -1.29
CA PRO A 149 -2.44 7.55 -0.11
C PRO A 149 -3.24 8.17 1.04
N LEU A 150 -4.55 8.42 0.87
CA LEU A 150 -5.40 9.08 1.87
C LEU A 150 -6.21 8.10 2.72
N SER A 151 -6.42 8.45 3.99
CA SER A 151 -7.34 7.76 4.90
C SER A 151 -8.51 8.67 5.25
N PHE A 152 -9.75 8.18 5.09
CA PHE A 152 -10.96 8.96 5.34
C PHE A 152 -11.78 8.35 6.47
N MET A 153 -12.38 9.20 7.29
CA MET A 153 -13.21 8.77 8.40
C MET A 153 -14.43 9.68 8.58
N SER A 154 -15.53 9.09 9.03
CA SER A 154 -16.69 9.84 9.49
C SER A 154 -16.44 10.50 10.84
N SER A 155 -17.38 11.34 11.28
CA SER A 155 -17.39 11.96 12.59
C SER A 155 -17.33 10.97 13.76
N SER A 156 -17.77 9.72 13.57
CA SER A 156 -17.69 8.66 14.58
C SER A 156 -16.35 7.89 14.58
N GLY A 157 -15.47 8.19 13.63
CA GLY A 157 -14.19 7.51 13.41
C GLY A 157 -14.33 6.20 12.64
N LYS A 158 -15.49 5.97 12.00
CA LYS A 158 -15.70 4.84 11.08
C LYS A 158 -14.90 5.12 9.80
N ASN A 159 -14.16 4.12 9.34
CA ASN A 159 -13.41 4.20 8.09
C ASN A 159 -14.36 4.38 6.91
N ILE A 160 -13.99 5.27 5.99
CA ILE A 160 -14.64 5.47 4.69
C ILE A 160 -13.60 5.12 3.63
N THR A 161 -13.90 4.14 2.78
CA THR A 161 -12.98 3.69 1.73
C THR A 161 -13.15 4.52 0.45
N PRO A 162 -12.15 4.59 -0.44
CA PRO A 162 -12.25 5.38 -1.67
C PRO A 162 -13.48 5.05 -2.53
N ASP A 163 -13.91 3.79 -2.58
CA ASP A 163 -15.13 3.34 -3.27
C ASP A 163 -16.44 3.81 -2.63
N GLN A 164 -16.41 4.20 -1.35
CA GLN A 164 -17.56 4.71 -0.61
C GLN A 164 -17.72 6.23 -0.72
N LEU A 165 -16.71 6.93 -1.26
CA LEU A 165 -16.83 8.34 -1.61
C LEU A 165 -17.85 8.51 -2.76
N ARG A 166 -18.30 9.74 -3.01
CA ARG A 166 -19.34 10.00 -4.02
C ARG A 166 -19.05 11.26 -4.81
N GLY A 167 -19.54 11.27 -6.05
CA GLY A 167 -19.57 12.45 -6.90
C GLY A 167 -18.18 12.86 -7.41
N LYS A 168 -18.03 14.16 -7.65
CA LYS A 168 -16.88 14.73 -8.34
C LYS A 168 -15.55 14.52 -7.58
N SER A 169 -15.56 14.64 -6.25
CA SER A 169 -14.34 14.46 -5.46
C SER A 169 -13.82 13.01 -5.47
N GLN A 170 -14.71 12.02 -5.65
CA GLN A 170 -14.29 10.63 -5.83
C GLN A 170 -13.62 10.45 -7.19
N SER A 171 -14.25 10.88 -8.29
CA SER A 171 -13.66 10.74 -9.62
C SER A 171 -12.32 11.46 -9.72
N GLU A 172 -12.23 12.71 -9.25
CA GLU A 172 -10.96 13.46 -9.24
C GLU A 172 -9.87 12.81 -8.37
N LEU A 173 -10.24 12.17 -7.25
CA LEU A 173 -9.30 11.40 -6.43
C LEU A 173 -8.77 10.19 -7.22
N LEU A 174 -9.68 9.41 -7.80
CA LEU A 174 -9.32 8.19 -8.53
C LEU A 174 -8.49 8.52 -9.78
N ASP A 175 -8.85 9.55 -10.54
CA ASP A 175 -8.11 9.96 -11.75
C ASP A 175 -6.66 10.32 -11.42
N ARG A 176 -6.43 11.08 -10.34
CA ARG A 176 -5.07 11.43 -9.89
C ARG A 176 -4.28 10.21 -9.41
N CYS A 177 -4.92 9.30 -8.67
CA CYS A 177 -4.30 8.04 -8.26
C CYS A 177 -4.00 7.12 -9.47
N ASN A 178 -4.86 7.10 -10.49
CA ASN A 178 -4.66 6.34 -11.73
C ASN A 178 -3.39 6.79 -12.46
N ILE A 179 -3.17 8.10 -12.58
CA ILE A 179 -1.97 8.66 -13.21
C ILE A 179 -0.71 8.16 -12.49
N CYS A 180 -0.69 8.24 -11.16
CA CYS A 180 0.47 7.79 -10.37
C CYS A 180 0.69 6.26 -10.48
N LEU A 181 -0.38 5.46 -10.48
CA LEU A 181 -0.29 4.01 -10.67
C LEU A 181 0.28 3.67 -12.06
N LEU A 182 -0.18 4.35 -13.11
CA LEU A 182 0.32 4.16 -14.47
C LEU A 182 1.80 4.52 -14.58
N GLN A 183 2.22 5.64 -14.00
CA GLN A 183 3.63 6.05 -13.95
C GLN A 183 4.52 5.02 -13.21
N LEU A 184 4.04 4.53 -12.06
CA LEU A 184 4.72 3.49 -11.30
C LEU A 184 4.91 2.22 -12.14
N VAL A 185 3.86 1.74 -12.80
CA VAL A 185 3.90 0.49 -13.58
C VAL A 185 4.73 0.65 -14.86
N ASP A 186 4.63 1.79 -15.56
CA ASP A 186 5.43 2.07 -16.75
C ASP A 186 6.94 2.06 -16.46
N TRP A 187 7.33 2.60 -15.30
CA TRP A 187 8.73 2.61 -14.88
C TRP A 187 9.19 1.27 -14.31
N MET A 188 8.43 0.70 -13.38
CA MET A 188 8.79 -0.55 -12.69
C MET A 188 8.77 -1.74 -13.64
N ARG A 189 7.87 -1.72 -14.65
CA ARG A 189 7.62 -2.82 -15.58
C ARG A 189 7.47 -4.18 -14.88
N PRO A 190 6.55 -4.29 -13.89
CA PRO A 190 6.32 -5.57 -13.24
C PRO A 190 5.82 -6.59 -14.27
N VAL A 191 6.19 -7.85 -14.10
CA VAL A 191 5.66 -8.95 -14.92
C VAL A 191 4.23 -9.29 -14.51
N PHE A 192 3.86 -8.98 -13.26
CA PHE A 192 2.52 -9.24 -12.76
C PHE A 192 2.16 -8.25 -11.64
N VAL A 193 0.90 -7.84 -11.61
CA VAL A 193 0.34 -6.98 -10.57
C VAL A 193 -0.80 -7.70 -9.85
N PHE A 194 -0.73 -7.76 -8.52
CA PHE A 194 -1.79 -8.33 -7.69
C PHE A 194 -2.54 -7.22 -6.96
N GLY A 195 -3.82 -7.03 -7.31
CA GLY A 195 -4.75 -6.23 -6.53
C GLY A 195 -5.16 -6.96 -5.26
N LEU A 196 -4.93 -6.36 -4.09
CA LEU A 196 -5.31 -6.94 -2.80
C LEU A 196 -6.76 -6.59 -2.48
N GLY A 197 -7.67 -7.49 -2.86
CA GLY A 197 -9.12 -7.32 -2.77
C GLY A 197 -9.75 -6.75 -4.04
N LYS A 198 -11.09 -6.83 -4.11
CA LYS A 198 -11.86 -6.56 -5.32
C LYS A 198 -11.67 -5.15 -5.88
N PHE A 199 -11.62 -4.14 -5.00
CA PHE A 199 -11.43 -2.75 -5.43
C PHE A 199 -10.09 -2.56 -6.14
N SER A 200 -8.99 -2.92 -5.47
CA SER A 200 -7.65 -2.76 -6.03
C SER A 200 -7.47 -3.56 -7.31
N TYR A 201 -8.02 -4.78 -7.37
CA TYR A 201 -8.01 -5.60 -8.57
C TYR A 201 -8.71 -4.91 -9.75
N GLN A 202 -9.94 -4.42 -9.53
CA GLN A 202 -10.68 -3.75 -10.60
C GLN A 202 -9.95 -2.51 -11.12
N VAL A 203 -9.42 -1.68 -10.22
CA VAL A 203 -8.60 -0.52 -10.60
C VAL A 203 -7.37 -0.94 -11.39
N CYS A 204 -6.67 -2.00 -10.98
CA CYS A 204 -5.53 -2.49 -11.75
C CYS A 204 -5.94 -2.97 -13.15
N CYS A 205 -7.04 -3.73 -13.28
CA CYS A 205 -7.55 -4.12 -14.59
C CYS A 205 -7.86 -2.91 -15.47
N ASP A 206 -8.57 -1.91 -14.92
CA ASP A 206 -9.03 -0.75 -15.67
C ASP A 206 -7.87 0.17 -16.10
N VAL A 207 -6.88 0.39 -15.23
CA VAL A 207 -5.82 1.38 -15.44
C VAL A 207 -4.62 0.78 -16.16
N ILE A 208 -4.23 -0.45 -15.84
CA ILE A 208 -2.95 -1.04 -16.30
C ILE A 208 -3.11 -2.42 -16.94
N GLY A 209 -4.32 -2.98 -16.99
CA GLY A 209 -4.56 -4.32 -17.56
C GLY A 209 -4.25 -4.42 -19.06
N HIS A 210 -4.09 -3.29 -19.75
CA HIS A 210 -3.67 -3.23 -21.14
C HIS A 210 -2.14 -3.25 -21.34
N ILE A 211 -1.34 -3.10 -20.27
CA ILE A 211 0.14 -3.10 -20.32
C ILE A 211 0.79 -4.14 -19.39
N CYS A 212 0.06 -4.71 -18.43
CA CYS A 212 0.59 -5.65 -17.46
C CYS A 212 -0.45 -6.73 -17.13
N ALA A 213 0.02 -7.94 -16.82
CA ALA A 213 -0.82 -9.01 -16.31
C ALA A 213 -1.32 -8.66 -14.90
N VAL A 214 -2.62 -8.83 -14.67
CA VAL A 214 -3.27 -8.48 -13.41
C VAL A 214 -3.97 -9.69 -12.82
N GLY A 215 -3.84 -9.88 -11.52
CA GLY A 215 -4.56 -10.88 -10.74
C GLY A 215 -5.08 -10.32 -9.42
N MET A 216 -5.84 -11.13 -8.69
CA MET A 216 -6.46 -10.73 -7.42
C MET A 216 -6.07 -11.70 -6.32
N LEU A 217 -5.62 -11.17 -5.18
CA LEU A 217 -5.56 -11.94 -3.94
C LEU A 217 -6.62 -11.42 -2.97
N PRO A 218 -7.20 -12.26 -2.10
CA PRO A 218 -8.14 -11.80 -1.07
C PRO A 218 -7.49 -10.78 -0.14
N HIS A 219 -8.16 -9.66 0.16
CA HIS A 219 -7.62 -8.68 1.11
C HIS A 219 -7.39 -9.32 2.51
N PRO A 220 -6.28 -9.04 3.20
CA PRO A 220 -5.95 -9.65 4.51
C PRO A 220 -6.81 -9.17 5.69
N SER A 221 -7.88 -8.41 5.44
CA SER A 221 -8.66 -7.74 6.49
C SER A 221 -9.50 -8.74 7.27
N PRO A 222 -9.64 -8.60 8.60
CA PRO A 222 -10.50 -9.46 9.41
C PRO A 222 -11.98 -9.36 9.04
N ALA A 223 -12.40 -8.35 8.27
CA ALA A 223 -13.76 -8.23 7.75
C ALA A 223 -14.14 -9.38 6.80
N ASN A 224 -13.16 -10.06 6.20
CA ASN A 224 -13.38 -11.29 5.44
C ASN A 224 -13.04 -12.51 6.32
N PRO A 225 -14.03 -13.34 6.74
CA PRO A 225 -13.78 -14.50 7.61
C PRO A 225 -12.77 -15.50 7.04
N LYS A 226 -12.72 -15.66 5.70
CA LYS A 226 -11.81 -16.59 5.02
C LYS A 226 -10.37 -16.10 4.97
N SER A 227 -10.14 -14.78 5.14
CA SER A 227 -8.80 -14.17 5.05
C SER A 227 -7.81 -14.74 6.06
N SER A 228 -8.26 -15.06 7.28
CA SER A 228 -7.35 -15.52 8.32
C SER A 228 -6.65 -16.82 7.93
N ARG A 229 -7.40 -17.78 7.39
CA ARG A 229 -6.85 -19.07 6.95
C ARG A 229 -5.99 -18.89 5.71
N TYR A 230 -6.47 -18.10 4.74
CA TYR A 230 -5.75 -17.87 3.48
C TYR A 230 -4.34 -17.30 3.72
N TRP A 231 -4.23 -16.26 4.55
CA TRP A 231 -2.95 -15.59 4.83
C TRP A 231 -2.08 -16.27 5.89
N SER A 232 -2.57 -17.34 6.53
CA SER A 232 -1.82 -18.02 7.59
C SER A 232 -0.73 -18.96 7.09
N GLN A 233 -0.81 -19.42 5.84
CA GLN A 233 0.07 -20.44 5.28
C GLN A 233 0.78 -19.93 4.03
N TRP A 234 2.12 -19.98 4.03
CA TRP A 234 2.97 -19.70 2.88
C TRP A 234 2.44 -20.33 1.58
N SER A 235 2.24 -21.65 1.61
CA SER A 235 1.88 -22.46 0.44
C SER A 235 0.54 -22.07 -0.17
N THR A 236 -0.43 -21.62 0.63
CA THR A 236 -1.76 -21.24 0.11
C THR A 236 -1.65 -20.05 -0.82
N VAL A 237 -1.01 -18.96 -0.38
CA VAL A 237 -0.86 -17.75 -1.19
C VAL A 237 0.15 -17.98 -2.31
N ALA A 238 1.25 -18.69 -2.04
CA ALA A 238 2.28 -18.97 -3.06
C ALA A 238 1.72 -19.80 -4.23
N ASN A 239 0.87 -20.79 -3.95
CA ASN A 239 0.24 -21.59 -5.01
C ASN A 239 -0.79 -20.78 -5.82
N ASP A 240 -1.58 -19.93 -5.17
CA ASP A 240 -2.52 -19.03 -5.85
C ASP A 240 -1.79 -18.05 -6.78
N ILE A 241 -0.70 -17.45 -6.29
CA ILE A 241 0.17 -16.59 -7.11
C ILE A 241 0.73 -17.36 -8.32
N ARG A 242 1.26 -18.57 -8.13
CA ARG A 242 1.78 -19.42 -9.23
C ARG A 242 0.68 -19.77 -10.23
N GLU A 243 -0.52 -20.08 -9.74
CA GLU A 243 -1.66 -20.45 -10.58
C GLU A 243 -2.13 -19.30 -11.45
N GLN A 244 -2.33 -18.11 -10.86
CA GLN A 244 -2.75 -16.93 -11.62
C GLN A 244 -1.70 -16.49 -12.65
N CYS A 245 -0.40 -16.59 -12.32
CA CYS A 245 0.67 -16.31 -13.28
C CYS A 245 0.65 -17.31 -14.45
N ARG A 246 0.55 -18.61 -14.15
CA ARG A 246 0.50 -19.67 -15.16
C ARG A 246 -0.70 -19.54 -16.09
N GLN A 247 -1.87 -19.13 -15.58
CA GLN A 247 -3.07 -18.89 -16.40
C GLN A 247 -2.85 -17.78 -17.44
N GLN A 248 -1.86 -16.91 -17.25
CA GLN A 248 -1.48 -15.85 -18.20
C GLN A 248 -0.13 -16.14 -18.89
N ASN A 249 0.31 -17.41 -18.90
CA ASN A 249 1.57 -17.87 -19.50
C ASN A 249 2.83 -17.20 -18.90
N ILE A 250 2.76 -16.80 -17.63
CA ILE A 250 3.87 -16.19 -16.90
C ILE A 250 4.38 -17.19 -15.87
N HIS A 251 5.69 -17.40 -15.87
CA HIS A 251 6.37 -18.22 -14.89
C HIS A 251 7.14 -17.34 -13.92
N ILE A 252 6.89 -17.55 -12.63
CA ILE A 252 7.61 -16.89 -11.55
C ILE A 252 8.13 -17.92 -10.56
N GLU A 253 9.37 -17.72 -10.14
CA GLU A 253 9.94 -18.49 -9.05
C GLU A 253 9.61 -17.80 -7.73
N LEU A 254 9.04 -18.60 -6.82
CA LEU A 254 8.77 -18.23 -5.45
C LEU A 254 9.58 -19.17 -4.56
N PRO A 255 10.13 -18.70 -3.43
CA PRO A 255 10.86 -19.56 -2.51
C PRO A 255 9.99 -20.76 -2.11
N TYR A 256 10.64 -21.91 -1.91
CA TYR A 256 9.99 -23.13 -1.49
C TYR A 256 9.74 -23.13 0.01
#